data_AF-A0A4Z0Q8Q7-F1
#
_entry.id   AF-A0A4Z0Q8Q7-F1
#
_cell.length_a   1.000
_cell.length_b   1.000
_cell.length_c   1.000
_cell.angle_alpha   90.00
_cell.angle_beta   90.00
_cell.angle_gamma   90.00
#
_symmetry.space_group_name_H-M   'P 1'
#
loop_
_entity.id
_entity.type
_entity.pdbx_description
1 polymer ?
#
loop_
_entity_poly.entity_id
_entity_poly.type
_entity_poly.pdbx_seq_one_letter_code
_entity_poly.pdbx_strand_id
1 'polypeptide(L)'
;MKVLWLAAFPSPHETHPSTVPWIMTLADLVAKHPEVELTILNFAGDLKKPINEFDSNGIHFIYLRVPGWRPDILSLYQWRIAIMAKYMREHYHEYDLIHVHGSELQYQVATAGLDIPQVLSVQGLVSEYAKVVPNPVSKLKFLWTLAGYYECKYMPQMPHFSCRTHWDKSHVARLNPRGTIHHNWEMLRPEFFAAPAPAAPNGRPQVLFLGGQQIMKGFRETLAAFDLARQQQPDLKLAFAGRVTAADVQKAVQQAGLRHIRPQDVECHGFLSSEGLARLCHESLCLLHPSYIDNSPNTICEAQVAGLPVIASNVGGVSSLIDTEQTGILTDLNPRNLATEVLRLHDDPALRQRLAQQAQTVAQERHDPQAILQKTIDIYRAIL
;
A
#
# COMPACT_ATOMS: atom_id res chain seq x y z
N MET A 1 -1.36 -0.03 28.37
CA MET A 1 -1.39 1.22 27.60
C MET A 1 -2.65 1.24 26.75
N LYS A 2 -3.46 2.28 26.89
CA LYS A 2 -4.63 2.57 26.06
C LYS A 2 -4.18 3.30 24.81
N VAL A 3 -4.23 2.63 23.67
CA VAL A 3 -3.71 3.14 22.40
C VAL A 3 -4.87 3.43 21.47
N LEU A 4 -4.96 4.68 21.00
CA LEU A 4 -5.94 5.10 20.01
C LEU A 4 -5.31 5.13 18.62
N TRP A 5 -5.84 4.35 17.69
CA TRP A 5 -5.48 4.42 16.27
C TRP A 5 -6.41 5.35 15.52
N LEU A 6 -5.83 6.27 14.75
CA LEU A 6 -6.55 6.99 13.69
C LEU A 6 -6.18 6.35 12.36
N ALA A 7 -7.07 5.54 11.82
CA ALA A 7 -6.76 4.67 10.70
C ALA A 7 -7.94 4.49 9.75
N ALA A 8 -7.65 4.30 8.45
CA ALA A 8 -8.62 3.94 7.42
C ALA A 8 -9.10 2.49 7.55
N PHE A 9 -9.53 2.08 8.74
CA PHE A 9 -9.91 0.70 9.07
C PHE A 9 -11.34 0.40 8.57
N PRO A 10 -11.53 -0.64 7.74
CA PRO A 10 -12.86 -1.02 7.26
C PRO A 10 -13.73 -1.48 8.41
N SER A 11 -15.03 -1.18 8.38
CA SER A 11 -15.92 -1.66 9.44
C SER A 11 -15.94 -3.19 9.49
N PRO A 12 -15.80 -3.82 10.67
CA PRO A 12 -15.97 -5.27 10.81
C PRO A 12 -17.33 -5.79 10.35
N HIS A 13 -18.31 -4.90 10.18
CA HIS A 13 -19.65 -5.21 9.66
C HIS A 13 -19.79 -5.02 8.14
N GLU A 14 -18.76 -4.55 7.44
CA GLU A 14 -18.75 -4.49 5.98
C GLU A 14 -18.46 -5.87 5.38
N THR A 15 -19.20 -6.23 4.33
CA THR A 15 -19.08 -7.53 3.65
C THR A 15 -18.16 -7.50 2.43
N HIS A 16 -17.61 -6.33 2.07
CA HIS A 16 -16.73 -6.18 0.92
C HIS A 16 -15.26 -6.44 1.27
N PRO A 17 -14.45 -6.96 0.33
CA PRO A 17 -13.01 -7.16 0.56
C PRO A 17 -12.32 -5.88 1.02
N SER A 18 -11.57 -5.97 2.12
CA SER A 18 -10.80 -4.84 2.68
C SER A 18 -9.78 -4.32 1.68
N THR A 19 -9.69 -2.99 1.57
CA THR A 19 -8.70 -2.32 0.71
C THR A 19 -7.34 -2.12 1.37
N VAL A 20 -7.23 -2.39 2.68
CA VAL A 20 -6.01 -2.22 3.49
C VAL A 20 -5.79 -3.41 4.43
N PRO A 21 -5.76 -4.66 3.93
CA PRO A 21 -5.81 -5.86 4.79
C PRO A 21 -4.62 -5.98 5.76
N TRP A 22 -3.48 -5.38 5.46
CA TRP A 22 -2.30 -5.37 6.33
C TRP A 22 -2.54 -4.72 7.69
N ILE A 23 -3.36 -3.66 7.76
CA ILE A 23 -3.62 -2.95 9.02
C ILE A 23 -4.48 -3.80 9.96
N MET A 24 -5.32 -4.65 9.39
CA MET A 24 -6.14 -5.61 10.14
C MET A 24 -5.24 -6.66 10.78
N THR A 25 -4.29 -7.22 10.02
CA THR A 25 -3.33 -8.19 10.56
C THR A 25 -2.49 -7.59 11.70
N LEU A 26 -2.06 -6.33 11.57
CA LEU A 26 -1.34 -5.66 12.66
C LEU A 26 -2.25 -5.42 13.87
N ALA A 27 -3.47 -4.92 13.67
CA ALA A 27 -4.43 -4.66 14.74
C ALA A 27 -4.75 -5.94 15.53
N ASP A 28 -5.00 -7.06 14.84
CA ASP A 28 -5.32 -8.35 15.46
C ASP A 28 -4.18 -8.86 16.36
N LEU A 29 -2.92 -8.59 15.99
CA LEU A 29 -1.75 -8.97 16.79
C LEU A 29 -1.53 -8.01 17.96
N VAL A 30 -1.67 -6.71 17.72
CA VAL A 30 -1.54 -5.67 18.76
C VAL A 30 -2.62 -5.84 19.84
N ALA A 31 -3.88 -6.09 19.45
CA ALA A 31 -4.99 -6.27 20.39
C ALA A 31 -4.87 -7.52 21.28
N LYS A 32 -4.09 -8.52 20.83
CA LYS A 32 -3.79 -9.73 21.63
C LYS A 32 -2.60 -9.53 22.57
N HIS A 33 -1.83 -8.45 22.41
CA HIS A 33 -0.68 -8.19 23.24
C HIS A 33 -1.12 -7.71 24.64
N PRO A 34 -0.68 -8.34 25.73
CA PRO A 34 -1.24 -8.12 27.08
C PRO A 34 -1.05 -6.71 27.62
N GLU A 35 -0.08 -5.95 27.07
CA GLU A 35 0.18 -4.57 27.47
C GLU A 35 -0.73 -3.55 26.79
N VAL A 36 -1.45 -3.90 25.71
CA VAL A 36 -2.18 -2.92 24.88
C VAL A 36 -3.68 -3.13 24.95
N GLU A 37 -4.40 -2.07 25.27
CA GLU A 37 -5.84 -1.93 25.04
C GLU A 37 -6.00 -1.07 23.78
N LEU A 38 -6.50 -1.67 22.69
CA LEU A 38 -6.55 -1.02 21.38
C LEU A 38 -7.94 -0.47 21.09
N THR A 39 -7.97 0.82 20.74
CA THR A 39 -9.13 1.49 20.18
C THR A 39 -8.83 1.98 18.76
N ILE A 40 -9.74 1.76 17.81
CA ILE A 40 -9.61 2.22 16.43
C ILE A 40 -10.73 3.20 16.10
N LEU A 41 -10.34 4.40 15.67
CA LEU A 41 -11.25 5.46 15.27
C LEU A 41 -11.13 5.74 13.76
N ASN A 42 -12.28 5.69 13.08
CA ASN A 42 -12.40 6.04 11.66
C ASN A 42 -13.72 6.80 11.36
N PHE A 43 -13.94 7.14 10.09
CA PHE A 43 -15.18 7.74 9.59
C PHE A 43 -16.10 6.71 8.93
N ALA A 44 -17.41 6.92 9.00
CA ALA A 44 -18.39 6.19 8.20
C ALA A 44 -19.51 7.11 7.68
N GLY A 45 -19.95 6.89 6.44
CA GLY A 45 -20.95 7.73 5.76
C GLY A 45 -22.39 7.42 6.16
N ASP A 46 -22.70 6.13 6.36
CA ASP A 46 -24.09 5.63 6.46
C ASP A 46 -24.55 5.37 7.90
N LEU A 47 -24.01 6.13 8.87
CA LEU A 47 -24.38 5.97 10.28
C LEU A 47 -25.73 6.63 10.60
N LYS A 48 -26.55 5.93 11.38
CA LYS A 48 -27.81 6.47 11.94
C LYS A 48 -27.54 7.53 13.01
N LYS A 49 -26.52 7.31 13.85
CA LYS A 49 -26.09 8.21 14.94
C LYS A 49 -24.84 8.99 14.55
N PRO A 50 -24.54 10.13 15.19
CA PRO A 50 -23.32 10.90 14.95
C PRO A 50 -22.04 10.12 15.28
N ILE A 51 -22.11 9.24 16.27
CA ILE A 51 -21.02 8.35 16.71
C ILE A 51 -21.60 6.95 16.83
N ASN A 52 -20.86 5.95 16.38
CA ASN A 52 -21.18 4.54 16.57
C ASN A 52 -19.98 3.83 17.21
N GLU A 53 -20.21 3.16 18.33
CA GLU A 53 -19.17 2.49 19.12
C GLU A 53 -19.55 1.04 19.38
N PHE A 54 -18.59 0.13 19.27
CA PHE A 54 -18.79 -1.29 19.51
C PHE A 54 -17.44 -2.00 19.69
N ASP A 55 -17.46 -3.14 20.40
CA ASP A 55 -16.30 -4.02 20.55
C ASP A 55 -16.37 -5.19 19.56
N SER A 56 -15.22 -5.54 18.98
CA SER A 56 -15.10 -6.74 18.14
C SER A 56 -13.67 -7.28 18.19
N ASN A 57 -13.53 -8.59 18.37
CA ASN A 57 -12.23 -9.30 18.40
C ASN A 57 -11.19 -8.69 19.37
N GLY A 58 -11.63 -8.16 20.51
CA GLY A 58 -10.75 -7.54 21.51
C GLY A 58 -10.30 -6.12 21.15
N ILE A 59 -10.93 -5.49 20.15
CA ILE A 59 -10.68 -4.11 19.74
C ILE A 59 -11.95 -3.28 19.95
N HIS A 60 -11.79 -2.09 20.53
CA HIS A 60 -12.85 -1.11 20.62
C HIS A 60 -12.88 -0.26 19.34
N PHE A 61 -14.03 -0.15 18.69
CA PHE A 61 -14.20 0.61 17.44
C PHE A 61 -15.06 1.84 17.65
N ILE A 62 -14.61 2.98 17.11
CA ILE A 62 -15.36 4.24 17.08
C ILE A 62 -15.47 4.72 15.63
N TYR A 63 -16.69 4.89 15.14
CA TYR A 63 -16.96 5.46 13.84
C TYR A 63 -17.69 6.80 13.96
N LEU A 64 -17.05 7.86 13.45
CA LEU A 64 -17.63 9.21 13.38
C LEU A 64 -18.40 9.36 12.07
N ARG A 65 -19.65 9.85 12.18
CA ARG A 65 -20.49 10.11 11.01
C ARG A 65 -19.96 11.29 10.23
N VAL A 66 -19.73 11.10 8.94
CA VAL A 66 -19.39 12.19 8.01
C VAL A 66 -20.33 12.21 6.82
N PRO A 67 -20.59 13.37 6.20
CA PRO A 67 -21.24 13.42 4.91
C PRO A 67 -20.43 12.63 3.88
N GLY A 68 -21.09 12.12 2.83
CA GLY A 68 -20.38 11.50 1.71
C GLY A 68 -19.33 12.42 1.06
N TRP A 69 -18.53 11.89 0.14
CA TRP A 69 -17.35 12.56 -0.44
C TRP A 69 -17.56 13.96 -1.04
N ARG A 70 -18.76 14.30 -1.52
CA ARG A 70 -19.03 15.55 -2.26
C ARG A 70 -18.94 16.81 -1.37
N PRO A 71 -19.64 16.92 -0.22
CA PRO A 71 -19.48 18.03 0.72
C PRO A 71 -18.04 18.23 1.24
N ASP A 72 -17.31 17.13 1.46
CA ASP A 72 -16.00 17.18 2.09
C ASP A 72 -14.97 17.92 1.23
N ILE A 73 -14.94 17.66 -0.08
CA ILE A 73 -14.07 18.37 -1.03
C ILE A 73 -14.41 19.87 -1.11
N LEU A 74 -15.69 20.23 -1.08
CA LEU A 74 -16.12 21.64 -1.16
C LEU A 74 -15.64 22.45 0.05
N SER A 75 -15.56 21.81 1.22
CA SER A 75 -15.00 22.40 2.43
C SER A 75 -13.47 22.36 2.49
N LEU A 76 -12.80 21.87 1.44
CA LEU A 76 -11.37 21.58 1.44
C LEU A 76 -10.96 20.67 2.61
N TYR A 77 -11.78 19.66 2.92
CA TYR A 77 -11.65 18.72 4.05
C TYR A 77 -11.90 19.33 5.45
N GLN A 78 -12.19 20.63 5.56
CA GLN A 78 -12.32 21.30 6.85
C GLN A 78 -13.46 20.74 7.70
N TRP A 79 -14.57 20.31 7.09
CA TRP A 79 -15.70 19.73 7.83
C TRP A 79 -15.32 18.41 8.52
N ARG A 80 -14.74 17.47 7.77
CA ARG A 80 -14.29 16.19 8.32
C ARG A 80 -13.22 16.36 9.39
N ILE A 81 -12.26 17.27 9.15
CA ILE A 81 -11.23 17.63 10.13
C ILE A 81 -11.87 18.18 11.40
N ALA A 82 -12.85 19.09 11.30
CA ALA A 82 -13.50 19.69 12.46
C ALA A 82 -14.29 18.66 13.30
N ILE A 83 -14.96 17.70 12.67
CA ILE A 83 -15.67 16.61 13.37
C ILE A 83 -14.70 15.78 14.19
N MET A 84 -13.61 15.32 13.58
CA MET A 84 -12.58 14.54 14.26
C MET A 84 -11.88 15.37 15.34
N ALA A 85 -11.46 16.61 15.04
CA ALA A 85 -10.78 17.48 16.00
C ALA A 85 -11.67 17.87 17.19
N LYS A 86 -12.99 17.91 17.01
CA LYS A 86 -13.93 18.06 18.12
C LYS A 86 -13.89 16.83 19.02
N TYR A 87 -14.10 15.64 18.45
CA TYR A 87 -14.02 14.38 19.20
C TYR A 87 -12.68 14.25 19.93
N MET A 88 -11.58 14.48 19.23
CA MET A 88 -10.25 14.37 19.81
C MET A 88 -10.05 15.31 21.00
N ARG A 89 -10.47 16.59 20.90
CA ARG A 89 -10.37 17.52 22.04
C ARG A 89 -11.19 17.09 23.26
N GLU A 90 -12.33 16.43 23.02
CA GLU A 90 -13.22 15.96 24.08
C GLU A 90 -12.71 14.67 24.73
N HIS A 91 -12.00 13.80 24.00
CA HIS A 91 -11.72 12.42 24.43
C HIS A 91 -10.24 12.01 24.45
N TYR A 92 -9.28 12.84 23.98
CA TYR A 92 -7.88 12.39 23.87
C TYR A 92 -7.28 11.95 25.20
N HIS A 93 -7.69 12.54 26.31
CA HIS A 93 -7.20 12.25 27.66
C HIS A 93 -7.61 10.87 28.20
N GLU A 94 -8.49 10.14 27.49
CA GLU A 94 -8.88 8.77 27.82
C GLU A 94 -7.81 7.74 27.40
N TYR A 95 -6.83 8.17 26.61
CA TYR A 95 -5.79 7.35 26.01
C TYR A 95 -4.40 7.76 26.49
N ASP A 96 -3.48 6.80 26.48
CA ASP A 96 -2.07 7.05 26.81
C ASP A 96 -1.29 7.51 25.57
N LEU A 97 -1.67 7.04 24.38
CA LEU A 97 -0.96 7.31 23.12
C LEU A 97 -1.92 7.34 21.92
N ILE A 98 -1.66 8.24 20.96
CA ILE A 98 -2.33 8.25 19.65
C ILE A 98 -1.38 7.77 18.55
N HIS A 99 -1.78 6.76 17.80
CA HIS A 99 -1.09 6.30 16.61
C HIS A 99 -1.88 6.69 15.35
N VAL A 100 -1.35 7.61 14.58
CA VAL A 100 -1.91 8.01 13.29
C VAL A 100 -1.35 7.11 12.18
N HIS A 101 -2.23 6.46 11.42
CA HIS A 101 -1.85 5.64 10.27
C HIS A 101 -2.08 6.40 8.97
N GLY A 102 -0.98 6.87 8.36
CA GLY A 102 -1.01 7.61 7.11
C GLY A 102 -1.30 9.10 7.29
N SER A 103 -0.63 9.94 6.50
CA SER A 103 -0.83 11.39 6.45
C SER A 103 -1.86 11.81 5.38
N GLU A 104 -2.25 10.87 4.51
CA GLU A 104 -3.07 11.09 3.31
C GLU A 104 -4.54 11.44 3.61
N LEU A 105 -5.05 11.08 4.80
CA LEU A 105 -6.43 11.36 5.23
C LEU A 105 -6.57 12.53 6.21
N GLN A 106 -5.49 13.27 6.44
CA GLN A 106 -5.46 14.44 7.33
C GLN A 106 -5.77 14.12 8.81
N TYR A 107 -5.63 12.88 9.25
CA TYR A 107 -5.81 12.50 10.65
C TYR A 107 -4.86 13.27 11.59
N GLN A 108 -3.62 13.47 11.17
CA GLN A 108 -2.62 14.28 11.87
C GLN A 108 -3.02 15.74 12.04
N VAL A 109 -3.91 16.25 11.19
CA VAL A 109 -4.44 17.61 11.33
C VAL A 109 -5.42 17.68 12.50
N ALA A 110 -6.19 16.61 12.72
CA ALA A 110 -7.20 16.57 13.77
C ALA A 110 -6.62 16.38 15.18
N THR A 111 -5.37 15.93 15.28
CA THR A 111 -4.65 15.75 16.55
C THR A 111 -3.60 16.82 16.81
N ALA A 112 -3.49 17.79 15.90
CA ALA A 112 -2.55 18.89 15.97
C ALA A 112 -2.76 19.73 17.24
N GLY A 113 -1.69 19.92 18.02
CA GLY A 113 -1.69 20.71 19.25
C GLY A 113 -2.27 20.02 20.49
N LEU A 114 -2.60 18.73 20.41
CA LEU A 114 -2.98 17.95 21.60
C LEU A 114 -1.74 17.59 22.42
N ASP A 115 -1.84 17.76 23.73
CA ASP A 115 -0.80 17.42 24.70
C ASP A 115 -0.92 15.95 25.14
N ILE A 116 -0.55 15.06 24.22
CA ILE A 116 -0.56 13.61 24.40
C ILE A 116 0.57 13.02 23.54
N PRO A 117 1.21 11.91 23.95
CA PRO A 117 2.18 11.24 23.09
C PRO A 117 1.55 10.75 21.77
N GLN A 118 2.22 11.03 20.65
CA GLN A 118 1.71 10.71 19.30
C GLN A 118 2.80 10.12 18.41
N VAL A 119 2.41 9.17 17.56
CA VAL A 119 3.26 8.63 16.49
C VAL A 119 2.50 8.57 15.17
N LEU A 120 3.15 8.93 14.07
CA LEU A 120 2.60 8.83 12.73
C LEU A 120 3.33 7.73 11.93
N SER A 121 2.62 6.67 11.56
CA SER A 121 3.09 5.70 10.57
C SER A 121 2.99 6.28 9.16
N VAL A 122 4.14 6.46 8.52
CA VAL A 122 4.22 6.99 7.15
C VAL A 122 3.98 5.84 6.17
N GLN A 123 2.87 5.91 5.42
CA GLN A 123 2.54 4.91 4.40
C GLN A 123 3.04 5.36 3.03
N GLY A 124 2.81 6.62 2.71
CA GLY A 124 3.31 7.34 1.55
C GLY A 124 3.18 8.84 1.85
N LEU A 125 3.70 9.67 0.96
CA LEU A 125 3.65 11.13 1.14
C LEU A 125 2.92 11.75 -0.05
N VAL A 126 1.70 12.20 0.19
CA VAL A 126 0.83 12.72 -0.87
C VAL A 126 1.41 14.00 -1.48
N SER A 127 2.15 14.79 -0.69
CA SER A 127 2.90 15.95 -1.17
C SER A 127 3.93 15.60 -2.24
N GLU A 128 4.55 14.43 -2.15
CA GLU A 128 5.49 13.93 -3.15
C GLU A 128 4.76 13.24 -4.30
N TYR A 129 3.70 12.48 -4.02
CA TYR A 129 2.93 11.78 -5.04
C TYR A 129 2.23 12.76 -5.99
N ALA A 130 1.77 13.91 -5.49
CA ALA A 130 1.18 14.96 -6.30
C ALA A 130 2.14 15.45 -7.40
N LYS A 131 3.47 15.46 -7.17
CA LYS A 131 4.46 16.01 -8.11
C LYS A 131 4.58 15.19 -9.39
N VAL A 132 4.33 13.89 -9.32
CA VAL A 132 4.50 12.94 -10.42
C VAL A 132 3.20 12.55 -11.11
N VAL A 133 2.06 13.15 -10.72
CA VAL A 133 0.78 12.91 -11.42
C VAL A 133 0.90 13.37 -12.88
N PRO A 134 0.72 12.49 -13.89
CA PRO A 134 1.05 12.83 -15.27
C PRO A 134 0.21 13.95 -15.88
N ASN A 135 -1.07 14.05 -15.49
CA ASN A 135 -1.95 15.10 -15.95
C ASN A 135 -2.06 16.22 -14.89
N PRO A 136 -1.44 17.40 -15.12
CA PRO A 136 -1.37 18.48 -14.14
C PRO A 136 -2.72 19.16 -13.89
N VAL A 137 -3.70 19.00 -14.79
CA VAL A 137 -5.06 19.57 -14.65
C VAL A 137 -6.09 18.53 -14.23
N SER A 138 -5.65 17.33 -13.83
CA SER A 138 -6.56 16.28 -13.39
C SER A 138 -7.13 16.55 -11.99
N LYS A 139 -8.35 16.03 -11.74
CA LYS A 139 -8.95 16.01 -10.40
C LYS A 139 -8.02 15.36 -9.36
N LEU A 140 -7.30 14.30 -9.75
CA LEU A 140 -6.33 13.63 -8.88
C LEU A 140 -5.22 14.58 -8.44
N LYS A 141 -4.58 15.29 -9.39
CA LYS A 141 -3.55 16.29 -9.10
C LYS A 141 -4.07 17.37 -8.15
N PHE A 142 -5.27 17.89 -8.38
CA PHE A 142 -5.88 18.90 -7.51
C PHE A 142 -6.06 18.37 -6.07
N LEU A 143 -6.71 17.21 -5.91
CA LEU A 143 -6.98 16.64 -4.59
C LEU A 143 -5.70 16.30 -3.82
N TRP A 144 -4.70 15.72 -4.50
CA TRP A 144 -3.41 15.40 -3.86
C TRP A 144 -2.58 16.64 -3.55
N THR A 145 -2.67 17.70 -4.36
CA THR A 145 -2.02 18.98 -4.01
C THR A 145 -2.64 19.57 -2.74
N LEU A 146 -3.96 19.50 -2.61
CA LEU A 146 -4.67 19.97 -1.41
C LEU A 146 -4.34 19.11 -0.18
N ALA A 147 -4.37 17.78 -0.30
CA ALA A 147 -3.97 16.88 0.77
C ALA A 147 -2.49 17.08 1.17
N GLY A 148 -1.61 17.29 0.18
CA GLY A 148 -0.19 17.58 0.37
C GLY A 148 0.06 18.91 1.08
N TYR A 149 -0.80 19.92 0.91
CA TYR A 149 -0.73 21.15 1.71
C TYR A 149 -0.91 20.86 3.20
N TYR A 150 -1.91 20.08 3.59
CA TYR A 150 -2.12 19.69 4.98
C TYR A 150 -0.97 18.83 5.51
N GLU A 151 -0.50 17.88 4.70
CA GLU A 151 0.67 17.06 5.05
C GLU A 151 1.88 17.95 5.39
N CYS A 152 2.31 18.82 4.48
CA CYS A 152 3.45 19.70 4.72
C CYS A 152 3.25 20.66 5.91
N LYS A 153 2.02 21.16 6.12
CA LYS A 153 1.72 22.12 7.19
C LYS A 153 1.71 21.48 8.59
N TYR A 154 1.29 20.23 8.71
CA TYR A 154 1.05 19.59 10.02
C TYR A 154 2.08 18.50 10.36
N MET A 155 2.84 17.97 9.40
CA MET A 155 3.98 17.08 9.69
C MET A 155 4.97 17.64 10.73
N PRO A 156 5.32 18.96 10.74
CA PRO A 156 6.21 19.53 11.76
C PRO A 156 5.70 19.42 13.20
N GLN A 157 4.42 19.16 13.41
CA GLN A 157 3.80 19.05 14.75
C GLN A 157 3.80 17.63 15.29
N MET A 158 4.16 16.63 14.48
CA MET A 158 4.21 15.23 14.91
C MET A 158 5.54 14.93 15.60
N PRO A 159 5.55 14.46 16.86
CA PRO A 159 6.78 14.26 17.60
C PRO A 159 7.52 12.97 17.20
N HIS A 160 6.79 11.92 16.84
CA HIS A 160 7.36 10.64 16.44
C HIS A 160 6.79 10.15 15.10
N PHE A 161 7.63 9.43 14.36
CA PHE A 161 7.27 8.83 13.08
C PHE A 161 7.70 7.37 13.03
N SER A 162 6.87 6.50 12.46
CA SER A 162 7.27 5.14 12.06
C SER A 162 7.43 5.11 10.54
N CYS A 163 8.66 5.01 10.08
CA CYS A 163 9.05 4.97 8.66
C CYS A 163 9.41 3.54 8.25
N ARG A 164 9.24 3.23 6.97
CA ARG A 164 9.49 1.90 6.40
C ARG A 164 10.72 1.87 5.52
N THR A 165 11.01 2.96 4.81
CA THR A 165 12.02 2.96 3.74
C THR A 165 13.08 4.03 3.99
N HIS A 166 14.14 4.06 3.18
CA HIS A 166 15.03 5.21 3.20
C HIS A 166 14.35 6.47 2.63
N TRP A 167 13.34 6.30 1.77
CA TRP A 167 12.67 7.38 1.07
C TRP A 167 11.74 8.16 2.00
N ASP A 168 10.84 7.49 2.71
CA ASP A 168 9.95 8.17 3.66
C ASP A 168 10.73 8.79 4.81
N LYS A 169 11.73 8.10 5.35
CA LYS A 169 12.67 8.62 6.35
C LYS A 169 13.33 9.92 5.90
N SER A 170 13.84 9.98 4.67
CA SER A 170 14.50 11.17 4.12
C SER A 170 13.54 12.35 4.01
N HIS A 171 12.31 12.13 3.53
CA HIS A 171 11.32 13.18 3.43
C HIS A 171 10.80 13.65 4.79
N VAL A 172 10.59 12.72 5.73
CA VAL A 172 10.20 13.06 7.11
C VAL A 172 11.28 13.89 7.78
N ALA A 173 12.56 13.50 7.66
CA ALA A 173 13.67 14.26 8.22
C ALA A 173 13.75 15.69 7.64
N ARG A 174 13.35 15.87 6.36
CA ARG A 174 13.25 17.20 5.73
C ARG A 174 12.03 18.00 6.20
N LEU A 175 10.88 17.36 6.32
CA LEU A 175 9.62 18.01 6.72
C LEU A 175 9.57 18.33 8.22
N ASN A 176 10.17 17.47 9.05
CA ASN A 176 10.27 17.65 10.49
C ASN A 176 11.65 17.21 11.01
N PRO A 177 12.66 18.09 10.97
CA PRO A 177 14.01 17.78 11.44
C PRO A 177 14.12 17.52 12.96
N ARG A 178 13.08 17.85 13.74
CA ARG A 178 13.04 17.65 15.19
C ARG A 178 12.29 16.38 15.60
N GLY A 179 11.56 15.78 14.66
CA GLY A 179 10.80 14.57 14.91
C GLY A 179 11.72 13.36 15.10
N THR A 180 11.34 12.47 16.00
CA THR A 180 12.06 11.20 16.20
C THR A 180 11.55 10.18 15.18
N ILE A 181 12.46 9.62 14.38
CA ILE A 181 12.13 8.62 13.36
C ILE A 181 12.48 7.23 13.89
N HIS A 182 11.44 6.41 14.04
CA HIS A 182 11.53 4.98 14.28
C HIS A 182 11.44 4.24 12.93
N HIS A 183 12.11 3.09 12.85
CA HIS A 183 12.02 2.23 11.67
C HIS A 183 11.22 0.97 11.99
N ASN A 184 10.12 0.75 11.29
CA ASN A 184 9.34 -0.48 11.40
C ASN A 184 8.70 -0.86 10.06
N TRP A 185 8.83 -2.12 9.67
CA TRP A 185 8.25 -2.64 8.44
C TRP A 185 6.75 -2.87 8.59
N GLU A 186 6.03 -2.89 7.48
CA GLU A 186 4.61 -3.25 7.47
C GLU A 186 4.39 -4.74 7.71
N MET A 187 3.31 -5.02 8.44
CA MET A 187 2.74 -6.36 8.54
C MET A 187 2.23 -6.80 7.17
N LEU A 188 2.46 -8.06 6.83
CA LEU A 188 1.91 -8.67 5.61
C LEU A 188 0.87 -9.71 5.98
N ARG A 189 0.06 -10.08 5.00
CA ARG A 189 -0.99 -11.10 5.15
C ARG A 189 -0.37 -12.50 5.30
N PRO A 190 -0.83 -13.32 6.26
CA PRO A 190 -0.22 -14.60 6.58
C PRO A 190 -0.28 -15.61 5.41
N GLU A 191 -1.27 -15.51 4.53
CA GLU A 191 -1.47 -16.44 3.42
C GLU A 191 -0.32 -16.43 2.42
N PHE A 192 0.44 -15.33 2.31
CA PHE A 192 1.59 -15.23 1.42
C PHE A 192 2.83 -15.97 1.96
N PHE A 193 2.95 -16.10 3.28
CA PHE A 193 4.04 -16.88 3.91
C PHE A 193 3.80 -18.39 3.78
N ALA A 194 2.53 -18.80 3.66
CA ALA A 194 2.12 -20.19 3.48
C ALA A 194 2.11 -20.63 2.00
N ALA A 195 2.45 -19.73 1.07
CA ALA A 195 2.45 -20.05 -0.35
C ALA A 195 3.49 -21.15 -0.65
N PRO A 196 3.11 -22.20 -1.42
CA PRO A 196 4.07 -23.23 -1.82
C PRO A 196 5.22 -22.62 -2.62
N ALA A 197 6.42 -23.21 -2.48
CA ALA A 197 7.61 -22.78 -3.22
C ALA A 197 7.31 -22.65 -4.72
N PRO A 198 7.81 -21.61 -5.42
CA PRO A 198 7.47 -21.35 -6.81
C PRO A 198 7.63 -22.60 -7.68
N ALA A 199 6.56 -23.01 -8.35
CA ALA A 199 6.61 -24.10 -9.32
C ALA A 199 7.02 -23.55 -10.70
N ALA A 200 7.53 -24.43 -11.57
CA ALA A 200 7.60 -24.10 -12.99
C ALA A 200 6.17 -23.76 -13.47
N PRO A 201 5.98 -22.73 -14.33
CA PRO A 201 4.65 -22.38 -14.80
C PRO A 201 3.96 -23.59 -15.44
N ASN A 202 2.82 -24.01 -14.89
CA ASN A 202 1.99 -25.04 -15.51
C ASN A 202 1.17 -24.38 -16.63
N GLY A 203 1.65 -24.46 -17.86
CA GLY A 203 1.00 -23.89 -19.04
C GLY A 203 1.70 -22.64 -19.56
N ARG A 204 0.93 -21.76 -20.21
CA ARG A 204 1.47 -20.54 -20.84
C ARG A 204 2.08 -19.62 -19.77
N PRO A 205 3.34 -19.17 -19.90
CA PRO A 205 3.97 -18.30 -18.91
C PRO A 205 3.21 -16.98 -18.77
N GLN A 206 2.93 -16.57 -17.53
CA GLN A 206 2.11 -15.39 -17.25
C GLN A 206 2.89 -14.31 -16.48
N VAL A 207 2.74 -13.06 -16.91
CA VAL A 207 3.19 -11.86 -16.19
C VAL A 207 2.04 -11.40 -15.30
N LEU A 208 2.32 -11.08 -14.04
CA LEU A 208 1.32 -10.63 -13.10
C LEU A 208 1.37 -9.11 -12.94
N PHE A 209 0.19 -8.49 -12.91
CA PHE A 209 0.00 -7.12 -12.43
C PHE A 209 -1.06 -7.10 -11.33
N LEU A 210 -0.69 -6.54 -10.18
CA LEU A 210 -1.57 -6.36 -9.03
C LEU A 210 -1.98 -4.89 -8.93
N GLY A 211 -3.23 -4.59 -9.23
CA GLY A 211 -3.75 -3.23 -9.25
C GLY A 211 -5.01 -3.06 -10.09
N GLY A 212 -5.58 -1.85 -10.06
CA GLY A 212 -6.65 -1.46 -10.95
C GLY A 212 -6.14 -0.68 -12.17
N GLN A 213 -7.06 -0.03 -12.87
CA GLN A 213 -6.74 0.87 -13.99
C GLN A 213 -6.14 2.23 -13.57
N GLN A 214 -5.59 2.36 -12.36
CA GLN A 214 -5.05 3.63 -11.87
C GLN A 214 -3.78 4.02 -12.62
N ILE A 215 -3.72 5.28 -13.07
CA ILE A 215 -2.55 5.83 -13.77
C ILE A 215 -1.27 5.69 -12.94
N MET A 216 -1.35 6.00 -11.64
CA MET A 216 -0.18 5.99 -10.76
C MET A 216 0.42 4.60 -10.58
N LYS A 217 -0.36 3.53 -10.77
CA LYS A 217 0.10 2.14 -10.64
C LYS A 217 0.72 1.59 -11.92
N GLY A 218 0.71 2.36 -13.01
CA GLY A 218 1.37 1.95 -14.24
C GLY A 218 0.53 1.03 -15.14
N PHE A 219 -0.80 1.07 -15.05
CA PHE A 219 -1.67 0.16 -15.82
C PHE A 219 -1.40 0.21 -17.34
N ARG A 220 -1.15 1.40 -17.89
CA ARG A 220 -0.90 1.58 -19.32
C ARG A 220 0.52 1.14 -19.69
N GLU A 221 1.47 1.36 -18.79
CA GLU A 221 2.87 1.00 -18.91
C GLU A 221 3.03 -0.52 -18.90
N THR A 222 2.27 -1.23 -18.05
CA THR A 222 2.15 -2.69 -18.06
C THR A 222 1.66 -3.21 -19.40
N LEU A 223 0.58 -2.64 -19.95
CA LEU A 223 0.06 -3.07 -21.25
C LEU A 223 1.07 -2.81 -22.37
N ALA A 224 1.73 -1.65 -22.38
CA ALA A 224 2.73 -1.32 -23.39
C ALA A 224 3.96 -2.24 -23.30
N ALA A 225 4.44 -2.55 -22.09
CA ALA A 225 5.54 -3.48 -21.89
C ALA A 225 5.17 -4.91 -22.31
N PHE A 226 3.95 -5.34 -21.96
CA PHE A 226 3.44 -6.65 -22.32
C PHE A 226 3.26 -6.81 -23.84
N ASP A 227 2.81 -5.77 -24.55
CA ASP A 227 2.71 -5.78 -26.02
C ASP A 227 4.07 -6.03 -26.68
N LEU A 228 5.12 -5.35 -26.19
CA LEU A 228 6.50 -5.51 -26.66
C LEU A 228 7.07 -6.89 -26.31
N ALA A 229 6.80 -7.41 -25.12
CA ALA A 229 7.21 -8.75 -24.74
C ALA A 229 6.53 -9.81 -25.61
N ARG A 230 5.22 -9.67 -25.87
CA ARG A 230 4.45 -10.58 -26.75
C ARG A 230 4.88 -10.54 -28.20
N GLN A 231 5.42 -9.41 -28.67
CA GLN A 231 6.02 -9.33 -30.01
C GLN A 231 7.13 -10.37 -30.20
N GLN A 232 7.91 -10.66 -29.15
CA GLN A 232 9.01 -11.62 -29.18
C GLN A 232 8.59 -13.02 -28.67
N GLN A 233 7.69 -13.07 -27.67
CA GLN A 233 7.19 -14.31 -27.08
C GLN A 233 5.65 -14.37 -27.13
N PRO A 234 5.06 -14.80 -28.26
CA PRO A 234 3.60 -14.77 -28.49
C PRO A 234 2.77 -15.63 -27.53
N ASP A 235 3.42 -16.54 -26.78
CA ASP A 235 2.76 -17.42 -25.82
C ASP A 235 2.54 -16.76 -24.45
N LEU A 236 3.21 -15.64 -24.14
CA LEU A 236 3.05 -14.95 -22.86
C LEU A 236 1.59 -14.53 -22.58
N LYS A 237 1.16 -14.69 -21.33
CA LYS A 237 -0.12 -14.18 -20.81
C LYS A 237 0.10 -13.02 -19.84
N LEU A 238 -0.94 -12.21 -19.65
CA LEU A 238 -0.97 -11.16 -18.62
C LEU A 238 -2.15 -11.41 -17.69
N ALA A 239 -1.86 -11.60 -16.41
CA ALA A 239 -2.87 -11.72 -15.37
C ALA A 239 -3.02 -10.37 -14.64
N PHE A 240 -4.25 -9.87 -14.58
CA PHE A 240 -4.65 -8.72 -13.77
C PHE A 240 -5.45 -9.19 -12.56
N ALA A 241 -5.04 -8.78 -11.37
CA ALA A 241 -5.87 -8.88 -10.17
C ALA A 241 -6.10 -7.48 -9.57
N GLY A 242 -7.37 -7.11 -9.44
CA GLY A 242 -7.83 -5.80 -9.01
C GLY A 242 -8.99 -5.28 -9.86
N ARG A 243 -9.26 -3.98 -9.76
CA ARG A 243 -10.39 -3.33 -10.46
C ARG A 243 -10.02 -3.02 -11.93
N VAL A 244 -9.98 -4.06 -12.75
CA VAL A 244 -9.78 -4.00 -14.21
C VAL A 244 -10.72 -5.02 -14.86
N THR A 245 -11.41 -4.60 -15.92
CA THR A 245 -12.22 -5.49 -16.76
C THR A 245 -11.58 -5.69 -18.13
N ALA A 246 -11.98 -6.75 -18.85
CA ALA A 246 -11.53 -6.98 -20.22
C ALA A 246 -11.86 -5.80 -21.15
N ALA A 247 -13.00 -5.11 -20.92
CA ALA A 247 -13.38 -3.92 -21.66
C ALA A 247 -12.42 -2.74 -21.41
N ASP A 248 -11.96 -2.55 -20.17
CA ASP A 248 -10.97 -1.52 -19.82
C ASP A 248 -9.64 -1.77 -20.54
N VAL A 249 -9.18 -3.03 -20.55
CA VAL A 249 -7.98 -3.46 -21.28
C VAL A 249 -8.14 -3.22 -22.78
N GLN A 250 -9.22 -3.70 -23.38
CA GLN A 250 -9.47 -3.54 -24.82
C GLN A 250 -9.46 -2.06 -25.23
N LYS A 251 -10.11 -1.21 -24.43
CA LYS A 251 -10.12 0.24 -24.64
C LYS A 251 -8.71 0.82 -24.57
N ALA A 252 -7.91 0.45 -23.56
CA ALA A 252 -6.55 0.95 -23.40
C ALA A 252 -5.62 0.48 -24.53
N VAL A 253 -5.71 -0.79 -24.93
CA VAL A 253 -4.99 -1.38 -26.08
C VAL A 253 -5.30 -0.62 -27.36
N GLN A 254 -6.58 -0.37 -27.64
CA GLN A 254 -7.01 0.37 -28.84
C GLN A 254 -6.51 1.83 -28.80
N GLN A 255 -6.65 2.51 -27.67
CA GLN A 255 -6.22 3.90 -27.51
C GLN A 255 -4.70 4.08 -27.67
N ALA A 256 -3.92 3.11 -27.21
CA ALA A 256 -2.46 3.14 -27.31
C ALA A 256 -1.92 2.55 -28.63
N GLY A 257 -2.79 1.96 -29.47
CA GLY A 257 -2.39 1.36 -30.74
C GLY A 257 -1.52 0.10 -30.59
N LEU A 258 -1.70 -0.65 -29.50
CA LEU A 258 -0.97 -1.88 -29.20
C LEU A 258 -1.47 -3.03 -30.11
N ARG A 259 -0.55 -3.80 -30.71
CA ARG A 259 -0.87 -4.69 -31.85
C ARG A 259 -0.74 -6.17 -31.57
N HIS A 260 -0.03 -6.54 -30.51
CA HIS A 260 0.36 -7.92 -30.21
C HIS A 260 -0.47 -8.52 -29.08
N ILE A 261 -1.29 -7.74 -28.38
CA ILE A 261 -2.23 -8.19 -27.35
C ILE A 261 -3.56 -8.61 -27.98
N ARG A 262 -4.00 -9.84 -27.71
CA ARG A 262 -5.34 -10.33 -28.07
C ARG A 262 -6.16 -10.59 -26.80
N PRO A 263 -7.51 -10.54 -26.85
CA PRO A 263 -8.34 -10.71 -25.67
C PRO A 263 -8.07 -11.98 -24.86
N GLN A 264 -7.76 -13.11 -25.51
CA GLN A 264 -7.47 -14.38 -24.86
C GLN A 264 -6.11 -14.45 -24.15
N ASP A 265 -5.26 -13.43 -24.33
CA ASP A 265 -3.93 -13.37 -23.73
C ASP A 265 -3.91 -12.57 -22.42
N VAL A 266 -5.04 -12.00 -22.04
CA VAL A 266 -5.20 -11.19 -20.84
C VAL A 266 -6.31 -11.77 -19.97
N GLU A 267 -5.99 -12.13 -18.74
CA GLU A 267 -6.93 -12.65 -17.75
C GLU A 267 -7.19 -11.58 -16.68
N CYS A 268 -8.45 -11.17 -16.52
CA CYS A 268 -8.87 -10.19 -15.52
C CYS A 268 -9.62 -10.90 -14.39
N HIS A 269 -8.93 -11.16 -13.27
CA HIS A 269 -9.47 -11.93 -12.15
C HIS A 269 -10.40 -11.14 -11.22
N GLY A 270 -10.44 -9.81 -11.35
CA GLY A 270 -11.17 -8.96 -10.41
C GLY A 270 -10.51 -8.94 -9.02
N PHE A 271 -11.29 -8.73 -7.97
CA PHE A 271 -10.80 -8.83 -6.59
C PHE A 271 -10.72 -10.30 -6.16
N LEU A 272 -9.54 -10.73 -5.74
CA LEU A 272 -9.27 -12.05 -5.22
C LEU A 272 -9.07 -12.01 -3.70
N SER A 273 -9.30 -13.15 -3.04
CA SER A 273 -8.90 -13.33 -1.63
C SER A 273 -7.38 -13.33 -1.49
N SER A 274 -6.89 -13.28 -0.25
CA SER A 274 -5.44 -13.38 0.04
C SER A 274 -4.85 -14.68 -0.50
N GLU A 275 -5.54 -15.80 -0.33
CA GLU A 275 -5.14 -17.12 -0.86
C GLU A 275 -5.16 -17.13 -2.39
N GLY A 276 -6.17 -16.48 -3.00
CA GLY A 276 -6.25 -16.35 -4.45
C GLY A 276 -5.09 -15.55 -5.03
N LEU A 277 -4.71 -14.45 -4.38
CA LEU A 277 -3.54 -13.64 -4.77
C LEU A 277 -2.23 -14.38 -4.54
N ALA A 278 -2.07 -15.08 -3.42
CA ALA A 278 -0.88 -15.89 -3.14
C ALA A 278 -0.71 -17.02 -4.18
N ARG A 279 -1.81 -17.68 -4.55
CA ARG A 279 -1.82 -18.66 -5.66
C ARG A 279 -1.42 -18.02 -6.98
N LEU A 280 -2.00 -16.88 -7.31
CA LEU A 280 -1.69 -16.19 -8.56
C LEU A 280 -0.21 -15.76 -8.60
N CYS A 281 0.37 -15.35 -7.46
CA CYS A 281 1.80 -15.08 -7.37
C CYS A 281 2.63 -16.34 -7.65
N HIS A 282 2.27 -17.47 -7.04
CA HIS A 282 2.94 -18.75 -7.24
C HIS A 282 2.89 -19.24 -8.70
N GLU A 283 1.77 -19.02 -9.39
CA GLU A 283 1.59 -19.46 -10.79
C GLU A 283 2.24 -18.52 -11.80
N SER A 284 2.80 -17.38 -11.37
CA SER A 284 3.30 -16.33 -12.26
C SER A 284 4.80 -16.41 -12.51
N LEU A 285 5.21 -15.96 -13.70
CA LEU A 285 6.60 -15.83 -14.09
C LEU A 285 7.30 -14.72 -13.29
N CYS A 286 6.65 -13.57 -13.19
CA CYS A 286 7.12 -12.41 -12.45
C CYS A 286 5.96 -11.46 -12.13
N LEU A 287 6.14 -10.59 -11.14
CA LEU A 287 5.33 -9.40 -10.93
C LEU A 287 5.93 -8.23 -11.70
N LEU A 288 5.10 -7.51 -12.46
CA LEU A 288 5.45 -6.23 -13.04
C LEU A 288 4.82 -5.09 -12.22
N HIS A 289 5.66 -4.24 -11.62
CA HIS A 289 5.25 -3.09 -10.79
C HIS A 289 5.78 -1.75 -11.36
N PRO A 290 5.24 -1.25 -12.48
CA PRO A 290 5.70 -0.04 -13.14
C PRO A 290 5.02 1.21 -12.54
N SER A 291 5.11 1.39 -11.23
CA SER A 291 4.48 2.52 -10.55
C SER A 291 5.18 3.85 -10.89
N TYR A 292 4.42 4.95 -10.92
CA TYR A 292 5.00 6.29 -11.06
C TYR A 292 5.71 6.73 -9.77
N ILE A 293 5.23 6.25 -8.62
CA ILE A 293 5.83 6.46 -7.31
C ILE A 293 5.20 5.47 -6.32
N ASP A 294 6.00 4.90 -5.43
CA ASP A 294 5.51 4.08 -4.34
C ASP A 294 6.52 4.10 -3.20
N ASN A 295 6.06 4.02 -1.95
CA ASN A 295 6.94 4.02 -0.78
C ASN A 295 7.35 2.58 -0.45
N SER A 296 6.45 1.84 0.22
CA SER A 296 6.61 0.41 0.51
C SER A 296 5.39 -0.35 -0.01
N PRO A 297 5.33 -0.66 -1.32
CA PRO A 297 4.17 -1.33 -1.91
C PRO A 297 4.03 -2.78 -1.41
N ASN A 298 2.92 -3.06 -0.73
CA ASN A 298 2.58 -4.43 -0.30
C ASN A 298 2.60 -5.42 -1.47
N THR A 299 2.24 -5.01 -2.70
CA THR A 299 2.28 -5.90 -3.87
C THR A 299 3.68 -6.45 -4.14
N ILE A 300 4.73 -5.64 -3.95
CA ILE A 300 6.12 -6.09 -4.06
C ILE A 300 6.46 -6.98 -2.87
N CYS A 301 6.19 -6.52 -1.64
CA CYS A 301 6.54 -7.24 -0.42
C CYS A 301 5.91 -8.64 -0.36
N GLU A 302 4.62 -8.74 -0.70
CA GLU A 302 3.88 -10.00 -0.76
C GLU A 302 4.37 -10.92 -1.88
N ALA A 303 4.69 -10.37 -3.07
CA ALA A 303 5.28 -11.15 -4.14
C ALA A 303 6.65 -11.72 -3.75
N GLN A 304 7.51 -10.92 -3.10
CA GLN A 304 8.81 -11.39 -2.62
C GLN A 304 8.65 -12.52 -1.59
N VAL A 305 7.76 -12.36 -0.59
CA VAL A 305 7.49 -13.43 0.41
C VAL A 305 6.95 -14.70 -0.26
N ALA A 306 6.13 -14.57 -1.31
CA ALA A 306 5.64 -15.70 -2.09
C ALA A 306 6.68 -16.29 -3.06
N GLY A 307 7.91 -15.75 -3.11
CA GLY A 307 8.97 -16.20 -4.01
C GLY A 307 8.74 -15.86 -5.49
N LEU A 308 7.91 -14.85 -5.78
CA LEU A 308 7.73 -14.35 -7.14
C LEU A 308 8.76 -13.26 -7.45
N PRO A 309 9.61 -13.42 -8.48
CA PRO A 309 10.52 -12.36 -8.91
C PRO A 309 9.76 -11.09 -9.30
N VAL A 310 10.30 -9.95 -8.90
CA VAL A 310 9.68 -8.64 -9.14
C VAL A 310 10.54 -7.83 -10.12
N ILE A 311 9.89 -7.29 -11.14
CA ILE A 311 10.42 -6.22 -11.99
C ILE A 311 9.64 -4.95 -11.63
N ALA A 312 10.33 -3.93 -11.13
CA ALA A 312 9.70 -2.70 -10.69
C ALA A 312 10.43 -1.47 -11.22
N SER A 313 9.68 -0.38 -11.39
CA SER A 313 10.28 0.93 -11.63
C SER A 313 11.04 1.44 -10.40
N ASN A 314 12.23 1.99 -10.58
CA ASN A 314 13.05 2.57 -9.51
C ASN A 314 12.51 3.94 -9.06
N VAL A 315 11.46 3.92 -8.24
CA VAL A 315 10.77 5.12 -7.77
C VAL A 315 10.53 5.07 -6.27
N GLY A 316 10.43 6.24 -5.65
CA GLY A 316 10.07 6.36 -4.24
C GLY A 316 10.95 5.50 -3.33
N GLY A 317 10.33 4.69 -2.47
CA GLY A 317 10.99 3.78 -1.53
C GLY A 317 11.22 2.37 -2.07
N VAL A 318 10.87 2.09 -3.33
CA VAL A 318 10.95 0.73 -3.93
C VAL A 318 12.36 0.15 -3.87
N SER A 319 13.39 0.98 -3.99
CA SER A 319 14.80 0.57 -3.86
C SER A 319 15.23 0.21 -2.43
N SER A 320 14.38 0.41 -1.42
CA SER A 320 14.58 -0.20 -0.09
C SER A 320 14.17 -1.67 -0.06
N LEU A 321 13.33 -2.08 -1.01
CA LEU A 321 12.75 -3.43 -1.06
C LEU A 321 13.48 -4.35 -2.02
N ILE A 322 14.09 -3.77 -3.06
CA ILE A 322 14.74 -4.50 -4.15
C ILE A 322 16.20 -4.06 -4.27
N ASP A 323 17.10 -5.02 -4.13
CA ASP A 323 18.48 -4.93 -4.60
C ASP A 323 18.59 -5.59 -5.98
N THR A 324 18.93 -4.79 -6.98
CA THR A 324 18.92 -5.21 -8.40
C THR A 324 19.91 -6.35 -8.62
N GLU A 325 19.50 -7.36 -9.40
CA GLU A 325 20.23 -8.62 -9.63
C GLU A 325 20.33 -9.55 -8.41
N GLN A 326 19.84 -9.15 -7.23
CA GLN A 326 19.85 -10.00 -6.03
C GLN A 326 18.44 -10.40 -5.60
N THR A 327 17.53 -9.45 -5.39
CA THR A 327 16.18 -9.71 -4.86
C THR A 327 15.06 -9.24 -5.80
N GLY A 328 15.43 -8.89 -7.03
CA GLY A 328 14.52 -8.41 -8.07
C GLY A 328 15.28 -7.56 -9.10
N ILE A 329 14.53 -6.85 -9.94
CA ILE A 329 15.07 -6.00 -11.00
C ILE A 329 14.41 -4.63 -10.93
N LEU A 330 15.24 -3.59 -10.77
CA LEU A 330 14.80 -2.20 -10.88
C LEU A 330 15.09 -1.66 -12.27
N THR A 331 14.11 -1.02 -12.88
CA THR A 331 14.25 -0.36 -14.19
C THR A 331 13.78 1.09 -14.12
N ASP A 332 14.08 1.89 -15.14
CA ASP A 332 13.31 3.11 -15.38
C ASP A 332 11.86 2.77 -15.73
N LEU A 333 10.95 3.72 -15.54
CA LEU A 333 9.55 3.60 -15.97
C LEU A 333 9.45 3.75 -17.50
N ASN A 334 9.96 2.75 -18.22
CA ASN A 334 9.97 2.69 -19.67
C ASN A 334 9.47 1.31 -20.11
N PRO A 335 8.37 1.23 -20.90
CA PRO A 335 7.82 -0.03 -21.38
C PRO A 335 8.82 -0.95 -22.08
N ARG A 336 9.83 -0.42 -22.78
CA ARG A 336 10.86 -1.22 -23.43
C ARG A 336 11.77 -1.91 -22.42
N ASN A 337 12.26 -1.16 -21.42
CA ASN A 337 13.11 -1.71 -20.37
C ASN A 337 12.35 -2.79 -19.57
N LEU A 338 11.09 -2.51 -19.22
CA LEU A 338 10.21 -3.46 -18.55
C LEU A 338 10.02 -4.74 -19.38
N ALA A 339 9.77 -4.61 -20.69
CA ALA A 339 9.62 -5.76 -21.59
C ALA A 339 10.92 -6.57 -21.72
N THR A 340 12.08 -5.91 -21.80
CA THR A 340 13.39 -6.56 -21.84
C THR A 340 13.62 -7.44 -20.62
N GLU A 341 13.32 -6.95 -19.41
CA GLU A 341 13.51 -7.73 -18.19
C GLU A 341 12.48 -8.86 -18.05
N VAL A 342 11.24 -8.66 -18.53
CA VAL A 342 10.24 -9.74 -18.61
C VAL A 342 10.75 -10.88 -19.50
N LEU A 343 11.28 -10.55 -20.67
CA LEU A 343 11.83 -11.54 -21.60
C LEU A 343 13.08 -12.21 -21.02
N ARG A 344 13.95 -11.46 -20.35
CA ARG A 344 15.12 -12.01 -19.67
C ARG A 344 14.73 -13.03 -18.59
N LEU A 345 13.73 -12.74 -17.76
CA LEU A 345 13.23 -13.71 -16.76
C LEU A 345 12.50 -14.89 -17.40
N HIS A 346 11.90 -14.70 -18.57
CA HIS A 346 11.29 -15.79 -19.34
C HIS A 346 12.37 -16.76 -19.87
N ASP A 347 13.40 -16.21 -20.51
CA ASP A 347 14.44 -16.95 -21.22
C ASP A 347 15.53 -17.53 -20.29
N ASP A 348 15.69 -16.98 -19.07
CA ASP A 348 16.66 -17.46 -18.07
C ASP A 348 15.96 -17.95 -16.77
N PRO A 349 15.54 -19.23 -16.74
CA PRO A 349 14.97 -19.86 -15.55
C PRO A 349 15.90 -19.86 -14.33
N ALA A 350 17.22 -19.89 -14.53
CA ALA A 350 18.20 -19.94 -13.44
C ALA A 350 18.29 -18.58 -12.73
N LEU A 351 18.34 -17.48 -13.51
CA LEU A 351 18.21 -16.13 -12.98
C LEU A 351 16.89 -15.96 -12.23
N ARG A 352 15.78 -16.38 -12.84
CA ARG A 352 14.45 -16.29 -12.23
C ARG A 352 14.38 -16.99 -10.89
N GLN A 353 14.86 -18.24 -10.80
CA GLN A 353 14.87 -19.02 -9.56
C GLN A 353 15.78 -18.39 -8.50
N ARG A 354 16.96 -17.90 -8.89
CA ARG A 354 17.90 -17.24 -7.97
C ARG A 354 17.29 -15.99 -7.34
N LEU A 355 16.69 -15.11 -8.16
CA LEU A 355 16.03 -13.90 -7.68
C LEU A 355 14.84 -14.23 -6.77
N ALA A 356 14.03 -15.23 -7.15
CA ALA A 356 12.90 -15.71 -6.35
C ALA A 356 13.32 -16.14 -4.94
N GLN A 357 14.31 -17.03 -4.86
CA GLN A 357 14.79 -17.58 -3.60
C GLN A 357 15.40 -16.49 -2.70
N GLN A 358 16.28 -15.66 -3.26
CA GLN A 358 16.93 -14.61 -2.50
C GLN A 358 15.93 -13.54 -2.04
N ALA A 359 14.98 -13.14 -2.88
CA ALA A 359 13.92 -12.22 -2.52
C ALA A 359 13.04 -12.77 -1.38
N GLN A 360 12.69 -14.06 -1.45
CA GLN A 360 11.87 -14.72 -0.44
C GLN A 360 12.57 -14.75 0.92
N THR A 361 13.83 -15.18 0.97
CA THR A 361 14.59 -15.21 2.23
C THR A 361 14.68 -13.82 2.86
N VAL A 362 15.08 -12.81 2.09
CA VAL A 362 15.20 -11.44 2.60
C VAL A 362 13.86 -10.88 3.04
N ALA A 363 12.78 -11.11 2.28
CA ALA A 363 11.46 -10.58 2.60
C ALA A 363 10.82 -11.27 3.81
N GLN A 364 11.05 -12.57 4.01
CA GLN A 364 10.56 -13.30 5.19
C GLN A 364 11.19 -12.77 6.48
N GLU A 365 12.51 -12.53 6.49
CA GLU A 365 13.19 -11.91 7.63
C GLU A 365 12.71 -10.46 7.85
N ARG A 366 12.60 -9.70 6.75
CA ARG A 366 12.16 -8.29 6.78
C ARG A 366 10.75 -8.12 7.35
N HIS A 367 9.84 -9.02 6.98
CA HIS A 367 8.43 -8.97 7.35
C HIS A 367 8.03 -10.02 8.38
N ASP A 368 8.96 -10.46 9.23
CA ASP A 368 8.64 -11.36 10.33
C ASP A 368 7.56 -10.72 11.24
N PRO A 369 6.38 -11.36 11.39
CA PRO A 369 5.27 -10.76 12.12
C PRO A 369 5.59 -10.46 13.59
N GLN A 370 6.39 -11.31 14.24
CA GLN A 370 6.73 -11.12 15.66
C GLN A 370 7.72 -9.97 15.83
N ALA A 371 8.70 -9.83 14.95
CA ALA A 371 9.64 -8.73 14.95
C ALA A 371 8.93 -7.38 14.71
N ILE A 372 7.97 -7.32 13.79
CA ILE A 372 7.17 -6.11 13.52
C ILE A 372 6.29 -5.76 14.73
N LEU A 373 5.62 -6.75 15.32
CA LEU A 373 4.81 -6.55 16.52
C LEU A 373 5.68 -6.02 17.66
N GLN A 374 6.81 -6.67 17.95
CA GLN A 374 7.72 -6.27 19.02
C GLN A 374 8.22 -4.84 18.83
N LYS A 375 8.67 -4.48 17.60
CA LYS A 375 9.05 -3.09 17.28
C LYS A 375 7.91 -2.11 17.48
N THR A 376 6.68 -2.47 17.14
CA THR A 376 5.51 -1.61 17.37
C THR A 376 5.31 -1.33 18.85
N ILE A 377 5.39 -2.36 19.68
CA ILE A 377 5.27 -2.24 21.15
C ILE A 377 6.44 -1.43 21.72
N ASP A 378 7.67 -1.67 21.26
CA ASP A 378 8.86 -0.93 21.71
C ASP A 378 8.79 0.56 21.34
N ILE A 379 8.23 0.89 20.17
CA ILE A 379 7.95 2.26 19.78
C ILE A 379 6.96 2.89 20.77
N TYR A 380 5.88 2.20 21.14
CA TYR A 380 4.94 2.74 22.12
C TYR A 380 5.59 2.95 23.48
N ARG A 381 6.37 1.97 23.97
CA ARG A 381 7.11 2.07 25.24
C ARG A 381 8.15 3.18 25.25
N ALA A 382 8.74 3.51 24.10
CA ALA A 382 9.73 4.58 24.00
C ALA A 382 9.11 5.98 23.94
N ILE A 383 7.81 6.06 23.65
CA ILE A 383 7.06 7.31 23.49
C ILE A 383 6.29 7.68 24.76
N LEU A 384 5.77 6.67 25.48
CA LEU A 384 5.20 6.78 26.81
C LEU A 384 6.30 6.97 27.86
#